data_AF-A0A813HNI1-F1
#
_entry.id   AF-A0A813HNI1-F1
#
_cell.length_a   1.000
_cell.length_b   1.000
_cell.length_c   1.000
_cell.angle_alpha   90.00
_cell.angle_beta   90.00
_cell.angle_gamma   90.00
#
_symmetry.space_group_name_H-M   'P 1'
#
loop_
_entity.id
_entity.type
_entity.pdbx_description
1 polymer ?
#
loop_
_entity_poly.entity_id
_entity_poly.type
_entity_poly.pdbx_seq_one_letter_code
_entity_poly.pdbx_strand_id
1 'polypeptide(L)'
;METSGLASFLKIVQAAQWAYIAPISHLRQVNPNMDIADSSVLLPSEGLEYARRSSLGGVMSQGFGGTNVYAILWGTVDDKKVENLPSFPANREQLSFWPGGGGALPQEQVPQKGYFIVGSWTQWCDPQRMELEGPNLYGYTMTLGVNGWEKFNIWLDADPRKIIHPGRPAMPKETSVIGPQDSGGSGNWLIDGRLPPLPGCERKEASEGGRRALGLADHTGSLDVTPQAPHPDSGKPGTRYRIRLHVAGRWRMVDWVKLEEAEVEQVLSSNQPAPASDVGRYYVCGSWNSWCFEEFRPVEAAGVLFQLELRLMHGKGEFFIVRNRDSDQAFFPDGRQAAIGGRPSGVREGTQLGSEGSLWQIEASGAGDIFLLEFRRSQEPGGSQEKSVSWTRLRHQPLSQEEEESMRVLRPSYCVLGSASGWRDPQPMAWDQSRMCFTYQLMLGDLCRDSFLILEDGLPEQTLHPSCQDASIHVPHELCGPDANSSGLFWTVGLHHGDQGRAGDRYEIRLLLSKGGAERVEWSRLS
;
A
#
# COMPACT_ATOMS: atom_id res chain seq x y z
N MET A 1 23.70 -17.24 -48.87
CA MET A 1 23.86 -16.20 -47.82
C MET A 1 24.72 -15.03 -48.33
N GLU A 2 24.75 -14.79 -49.64
CA GLU A 2 25.74 -13.89 -50.28
C GLU A 2 25.32 -12.42 -50.26
N THR A 3 24.02 -12.14 -50.07
CA THR A 3 23.45 -10.78 -50.11
C THR A 3 23.28 -10.15 -48.71
N SER A 4 23.71 -10.82 -47.64
CA SER A 4 23.49 -10.38 -46.26
C SER A 4 24.13 -9.02 -45.97
N GLY A 5 25.38 -8.81 -46.40
CA GLY A 5 26.07 -7.53 -46.25
C GLY A 5 25.37 -6.39 -46.99
N LEU A 6 24.90 -6.65 -48.22
CA LEU A 6 24.20 -5.65 -49.03
C LEU A 6 22.82 -5.30 -48.45
N ALA A 7 22.09 -6.28 -47.93
CA ALA A 7 20.79 -6.04 -47.28
C ALA A 7 20.96 -5.15 -46.03
N SER A 8 21.95 -5.46 -45.18
CA SER A 8 22.29 -4.64 -44.01
C SER A 8 22.76 -3.23 -44.40
N PHE A 9 23.54 -3.12 -45.48
CA PHE A 9 23.93 -1.83 -46.05
C PHE A 9 22.73 -0.99 -46.48
N LEU A 10 21.80 -1.56 -47.25
CA LEU A 10 20.59 -0.87 -47.70
C LEU A 10 19.70 -0.46 -46.52
N LYS A 11 19.61 -1.29 -45.46
CA LYS A 11 18.89 -0.94 -44.23
C LYS A 11 19.45 0.33 -43.59
N ILE A 12 20.77 0.46 -43.47
CA ILE A 12 21.41 1.63 -42.86
C ILE A 12 21.26 2.88 -43.73
N VAL A 13 21.37 2.74 -45.06
CA VAL A 13 21.12 3.86 -45.99
C VAL A 13 19.69 4.38 -45.84
N GLN A 14 18.70 3.49 -45.81
CA GLN A 14 17.30 3.88 -45.60
C GLN A 14 17.12 4.52 -44.22
N ALA A 15 17.70 3.94 -43.16
CA ALA A 15 17.59 4.50 -41.82
C ALA A 15 18.08 5.96 -41.77
N ALA A 16 19.24 6.26 -42.38
CA ALA A 16 19.78 7.61 -42.44
C ALA A 16 18.87 8.58 -43.21
N GLN A 17 18.33 8.15 -44.37
CA GLN A 17 17.45 8.99 -45.20
C GLN A 17 16.10 9.29 -44.53
N TRP A 18 15.56 8.35 -43.75
CA TRP A 18 14.27 8.49 -43.06
C TRP A 18 14.38 9.07 -41.65
N ALA A 19 15.59 9.38 -41.17
CA ALA A 19 15.84 9.76 -39.78
C ALA A 19 15.35 8.71 -38.75
N TYR A 20 15.26 7.42 -39.13
CA TYR A 20 14.55 6.40 -38.36
C TYR A 20 15.30 5.06 -38.33
N ILE A 21 15.47 4.50 -37.15
CA ILE A 21 16.07 3.20 -36.89
C ILE A 21 14.96 2.18 -36.65
N ALA A 22 14.83 1.20 -37.55
CA ALA A 22 13.84 0.14 -37.43
C ALA A 22 14.18 -0.85 -36.29
N PRO A 23 13.17 -1.33 -35.55
CA PRO A 23 13.36 -2.27 -34.45
C PRO A 23 13.97 -3.61 -34.89
N ILE A 24 14.63 -4.27 -33.95
CA ILE A 24 15.08 -5.65 -34.10
C ILE A 24 13.91 -6.57 -33.80
N SER A 25 13.47 -7.31 -34.81
CA SER A 25 12.43 -8.32 -34.66
C SER A 25 12.86 -9.43 -33.69
N HIS A 26 11.91 -9.93 -32.90
CA HIS A 26 12.10 -11.00 -31.91
C HIS A 26 13.04 -10.66 -30.74
N LEU A 27 13.37 -9.39 -30.52
CA LEU A 27 14.13 -8.94 -29.35
C LEU A 27 13.21 -8.74 -28.13
N ARG A 28 12.65 -9.84 -27.60
CA ARG A 28 11.86 -9.79 -26.35
C ARG A 28 12.75 -9.85 -25.10
N GLN A 29 13.86 -10.57 -25.20
CA GLN A 29 14.86 -10.71 -24.14
C GLN A 29 16.23 -10.81 -24.81
N VAL A 30 17.21 -10.11 -24.25
CA VAL A 30 18.61 -10.20 -24.68
C VAL A 30 19.16 -11.60 -24.37
N ASN A 31 20.08 -12.10 -25.20
CA ASN A 31 20.75 -13.37 -24.95
C ASN A 31 21.38 -13.38 -23.54
N PRO A 32 21.07 -14.37 -22.67
CA PRO A 32 21.58 -14.42 -21.29
C PRO A 32 23.10 -14.43 -21.16
N ASN A 33 23.82 -14.80 -22.23
CA ASN A 33 25.29 -14.81 -22.25
C ASN A 33 25.90 -13.47 -22.66
N MET A 34 25.09 -12.45 -22.93
CA MET A 34 25.54 -11.09 -23.23
C MET A 34 25.31 -10.19 -22.03
N ASP A 35 26.36 -9.52 -21.57
CA ASP A 35 26.24 -8.44 -20.60
C ASP A 35 26.23 -7.10 -21.33
N ILE A 36 25.07 -6.44 -21.31
CA ILE A 36 24.83 -5.17 -21.99
C ILE A 36 24.70 -4.03 -20.98
N ALA A 37 24.55 -4.34 -19.69
CA ALA A 37 24.24 -3.35 -18.65
C ALA A 37 25.31 -2.26 -18.54
N ASP A 38 26.58 -2.63 -18.73
CA ASP A 38 27.73 -1.71 -18.66
C ASP A 38 28.27 -1.29 -20.04
N SER A 39 27.56 -1.63 -21.12
CA SER A 39 27.98 -1.32 -22.49
C SER A 39 27.31 -0.05 -23.03
N SER A 40 28.01 0.72 -23.86
CA SER A 40 27.44 1.91 -24.53
C SER A 40 26.57 1.55 -25.75
N VAL A 41 25.93 0.38 -25.74
CA VAL A 41 25.14 -0.15 -26.85
C VAL A 41 23.67 -0.18 -26.48
N LEU A 42 22.84 0.40 -27.33
CA LEU A 42 21.38 0.31 -27.23
C LEU A 42 20.86 -0.64 -28.32
N LEU A 43 20.09 -1.65 -27.91
CA LEU A 43 19.42 -2.56 -28.84
C LEU A 43 17.98 -2.12 -29.05
N PRO A 44 17.59 -1.63 -30.25
CA PRO A 44 16.27 -1.08 -30.47
C PRO A 44 15.21 -2.20 -30.55
N SER A 45 14.36 -2.32 -29.53
CA SER A 45 13.15 -3.16 -29.56
C SER A 45 11.96 -2.46 -30.21
N GLU A 46 12.04 -1.13 -30.34
CA GLU A 46 11.05 -0.27 -31.00
C GLU A 46 11.72 0.64 -32.03
N GLY A 47 10.92 1.39 -32.78
CA GLY A 47 11.42 2.36 -33.73
C GLY A 47 12.03 3.58 -33.03
N LEU A 48 13.25 3.96 -33.39
CA LEU A 48 13.92 5.13 -32.82
C LEU A 48 14.17 6.21 -33.87
N GLU A 49 14.13 7.46 -33.45
CA GLU A 49 14.49 8.60 -34.29
C GLU A 49 15.97 8.96 -34.10
N TYR A 50 16.63 9.39 -35.17
CA TYR A 50 17.95 10.00 -35.03
C TYR A 50 17.83 11.37 -34.37
N ALA A 51 18.62 11.61 -33.33
CA ALA A 51 18.67 12.90 -32.64
C ALA A 51 19.18 14.06 -33.53
N ARG A 52 19.81 13.75 -34.66
CA ARG A 52 20.38 14.72 -35.59
C ARG A 52 20.02 14.35 -37.03
N ARG A 53 20.04 15.34 -37.92
CA ARG A 53 19.82 15.14 -39.37
C ARG A 53 20.98 14.45 -40.09
N SER A 54 22.09 14.19 -39.40
CA SER A 54 23.22 13.43 -39.92
C SER A 54 23.56 12.29 -38.97
N SER A 55 23.91 11.13 -39.53
CA SER A 55 24.24 9.93 -38.77
C SER A 55 25.42 9.19 -39.37
N LEU A 56 26.13 8.46 -38.50
CA LEU A 56 27.12 7.47 -38.88
C LEU A 56 26.54 6.09 -38.59
N GLY A 57 26.60 5.19 -39.58
CA GLY A 57 26.11 3.83 -39.46
C GLY A 57 27.20 2.83 -39.81
N GLY A 58 27.33 1.77 -39.00
CA GLY A 58 28.26 0.67 -39.24
C GLY A 58 27.55 -0.59 -39.74
N VAL A 59 28.14 -1.29 -40.69
CA VAL A 59 27.65 -2.59 -41.17
C VAL A 59 28.79 -3.60 -41.11
N MET A 60 28.57 -4.67 -40.36
CA MET A 60 29.49 -5.80 -40.25
C MET A 60 28.93 -7.01 -41.01
N SER A 61 29.79 -7.74 -41.72
CA SER A 61 29.49 -9.05 -42.29
C SER A 61 30.65 -10.00 -42.01
N GLN A 62 30.32 -11.20 -41.53
CA GLN A 62 31.30 -12.24 -41.19
C GLN A 62 31.06 -13.47 -42.06
N GLY A 63 32.05 -13.86 -42.84
CA GLY A 63 32.02 -15.05 -43.66
C GLY A 63 32.46 -16.29 -42.89
N PHE A 64 31.85 -17.44 -43.19
CA PHE A 64 32.21 -18.72 -42.56
C PHE A 64 33.70 -19.10 -42.75
N GLY A 65 34.31 -18.66 -43.86
CA GLY A 65 35.74 -18.84 -44.13
C GLY A 65 36.67 -17.92 -43.32
N GLY A 66 36.14 -17.13 -42.39
CA GLY A 66 36.91 -16.23 -41.51
C GLY A 66 37.16 -14.82 -42.07
N THR A 67 36.77 -14.54 -43.32
CA THR A 67 36.84 -13.19 -43.88
C THR A 67 35.76 -12.30 -43.29
N ASN A 68 36.16 -11.20 -42.67
CA ASN A 68 35.27 -10.22 -42.06
C ASN A 68 35.35 -8.89 -42.81
N VAL A 69 34.21 -8.25 -43.01
CA VAL A 69 34.10 -6.92 -43.63
C VAL A 69 33.32 -5.99 -42.70
N TYR A 70 33.84 -4.78 -42.52
CA TYR A 70 33.16 -3.72 -41.78
C TYR A 70 33.16 -2.45 -42.63
N ALA A 71 31.97 -1.89 -42.87
CA ALA A 71 31.78 -0.65 -43.61
C ALA A 71 31.19 0.42 -42.70
N ILE A 72 31.74 1.63 -42.74
CA ILE A 72 31.20 2.81 -42.06
C ILE A 72 30.60 3.72 -43.12
N LEU A 73 29.36 4.15 -42.88
CA LEU A 73 28.63 5.04 -43.74
C LEU A 73 28.34 6.33 -42.99
N TRP A 74 28.39 7.44 -43.72
CA TRP A 74 27.83 8.71 -43.29
C TRP A 74 26.65 9.05 -44.18
N GLY A 75 25.54 9.46 -43.58
CA GLY A 75 24.32 9.82 -44.30
C GLY A 75 23.61 11.00 -43.67
N THR A 76 22.79 11.66 -44.48
CA THR A 76 21.91 12.75 -44.05
C THR A 76 20.46 12.39 -44.36
N VAL A 77 19.56 12.98 -43.58
CA VAL A 77 18.12 12.87 -43.80
C VAL A 77 17.74 13.43 -45.17
N ASP A 78 16.82 12.76 -45.85
CA ASP A 78 16.22 13.22 -47.09
C ASP A 78 14.91 13.95 -46.76
N ASP A 79 14.97 15.28 -46.83
CA ASP A 79 13.87 16.18 -46.42
C ASP A 79 12.56 15.83 -47.12
N LYS A 80 12.60 15.39 -48.38
CA LYS A 80 11.41 15.04 -49.16
C LYS A 80 10.68 13.81 -48.62
N LYS A 81 11.41 12.91 -47.95
CA LYS A 81 10.83 11.68 -47.36
C LYS A 81 10.15 11.95 -46.03
N VAL A 82 10.65 12.92 -45.26
CA VAL A 82 10.16 13.22 -43.90
C VAL A 82 9.12 14.35 -43.87
N GLU A 83 9.00 15.17 -44.92
CA GLU A 83 8.09 16.33 -45.02
C GLU A 83 6.60 15.96 -44.84
N ASN A 84 6.19 14.75 -45.24
CA ASN A 84 4.80 14.28 -45.20
C ASN A 84 4.54 13.18 -44.17
N LEU A 85 5.45 12.97 -43.22
CA LEU A 85 5.18 12.02 -42.14
C LEU A 85 4.08 12.59 -41.24
N PRO A 86 3.08 11.78 -40.85
CA PRO A 86 2.09 12.22 -39.88
C PRO A 86 2.82 12.68 -38.62
N SER A 87 2.49 13.88 -38.12
CA SER A 87 2.96 14.32 -36.82
C SER A 87 2.43 13.34 -35.78
N PHE A 88 3.32 12.57 -35.17
CA PHE A 88 2.94 11.74 -34.04
C PHE A 88 2.40 12.66 -32.95
N PRO A 89 1.26 12.32 -32.30
CA PRO A 89 0.72 13.14 -31.24
C PRO A 89 1.81 13.38 -30.19
N ALA A 90 1.96 14.64 -29.77
CA ALA A 90 2.92 15.06 -28.74
C ALA A 90 2.73 14.32 -27.40
N ASN A 91 1.61 13.61 -27.27
CA ASN A 91 1.32 12.69 -26.19
C ASN A 91 2.04 11.35 -26.41
N ARG A 92 3.39 11.36 -26.44
CA ARG A 92 4.13 10.13 -26.14
C ARG A 92 3.84 9.82 -24.68
N GLU A 93 3.22 8.67 -24.40
CA GLU A 93 3.27 8.11 -23.05
C GLU A 93 4.74 8.14 -22.64
N GLN A 94 5.03 8.86 -21.56
CA GLN A 94 6.39 8.99 -21.06
C GLN A 94 6.89 7.57 -20.79
N LEU A 95 8.02 7.18 -21.37
CA LEU A 95 8.67 5.89 -21.08
C LEU A 95 9.14 5.92 -19.61
N SER A 96 8.23 5.62 -18.70
CA SER A 96 8.47 5.51 -17.25
C SER A 96 9.15 4.19 -16.88
N PHE A 97 9.21 3.24 -17.82
CA PHE A 97 9.76 1.92 -17.61
C PHE A 97 10.41 1.35 -18.87
N TRP A 98 11.55 0.68 -18.70
CA TRP A 98 12.21 -0.05 -19.77
C TRP A 98 11.61 -1.47 -19.90
N PRO A 99 10.82 -1.76 -20.95
CA PRO A 99 10.07 -3.01 -21.04
C PRO A 99 10.94 -4.25 -21.28
N GLY A 100 12.17 -4.06 -21.77
CA GLY A 100 13.12 -5.16 -22.03
C GLY A 100 13.69 -5.78 -20.75
N GLY A 101 13.68 -5.04 -19.63
CA GLY A 101 14.21 -5.50 -18.34
C GLY A 101 15.64 -6.07 -18.41
N GLY A 102 15.93 -6.99 -17.49
CA GLY A 102 17.20 -7.72 -17.41
C GLY A 102 17.20 -8.73 -16.26
N GLY A 103 17.84 -9.90 -16.47
CA GLY A 103 17.88 -10.99 -15.50
C GLY A 103 16.60 -11.84 -15.42
N ALA A 104 16.72 -13.06 -14.89
CA ALA A 104 15.56 -13.93 -14.61
C ALA A 104 14.94 -13.56 -13.25
N LEU A 105 13.62 -13.65 -13.15
CA LEU A 105 12.96 -13.70 -11.84
C LEU A 105 13.41 -14.97 -11.12
N PRO A 106 13.91 -14.87 -9.87
CA PRO A 106 14.11 -16.05 -9.04
C PRO A 106 12.80 -16.85 -8.97
N GLN A 107 12.89 -18.17 -8.99
CA GLN A 107 11.72 -19.06 -9.03
C GLN A 107 10.72 -18.79 -7.88
N GLU A 108 11.24 -18.37 -6.72
CA GLU A 108 10.48 -18.02 -5.52
C GLU A 108 9.63 -16.75 -5.65
N GLN A 109 9.99 -15.88 -6.61
CA GLN A 109 9.34 -14.60 -6.89
C GLN A 109 8.43 -14.66 -8.12
N VAL A 110 8.33 -15.83 -8.75
CA VAL A 110 7.38 -16.08 -9.84
C VAL A 110 6.00 -16.29 -9.24
N PRO A 111 4.96 -15.54 -9.67
CA PRO A 111 3.62 -15.68 -9.14
C PRO A 111 3.03 -17.06 -9.45
N GLN A 112 2.53 -17.75 -8.43
CA GLN A 112 1.79 -19.00 -8.55
C GLN A 112 0.27 -18.74 -8.65
N LYS A 113 -0.24 -17.83 -7.82
CA LYS A 113 -1.65 -17.38 -7.82
C LYS A 113 -1.80 -16.03 -8.55
N GLY A 114 -0.81 -15.16 -8.45
CA GLY A 114 -0.81 -13.83 -9.08
C GLY A 114 -0.35 -12.71 -8.14
N TYR A 115 -0.56 -11.47 -8.57
CA TYR A 115 -0.35 -10.28 -7.76
C TYR A 115 -1.68 -9.80 -7.17
N PHE A 116 -1.66 -9.40 -5.91
CA PHE A 116 -2.84 -8.95 -5.18
C PHE A 116 -2.54 -7.59 -4.55
N ILE A 117 -3.47 -6.65 -4.63
CA ILE A 117 -3.34 -5.33 -4.02
C ILE A 117 -4.04 -5.31 -2.66
N VAL A 118 -3.41 -4.67 -1.69
CA VAL A 118 -4.01 -4.33 -0.39
C VAL A 118 -3.77 -2.87 -0.10
N GLY A 119 -4.72 -2.22 0.55
CA GLY A 119 -4.56 -0.82 0.91
C GLY A 119 -5.53 -0.39 1.99
N SER A 120 -5.55 0.92 2.23
CA SER A 120 -6.41 1.54 3.22
C SER A 120 -7.91 1.36 2.94
N TRP A 121 -8.32 1.11 1.70
CA TRP A 121 -9.71 0.79 1.34
C TRP A 121 -10.09 -0.69 1.58
N THR A 122 -9.12 -1.61 1.60
CA THR A 122 -9.34 -3.04 1.94
C THR A 122 -8.99 -3.35 3.39
N GLN A 123 -8.83 -2.32 4.24
CA GLN A 123 -8.41 -2.46 5.63
C GLN A 123 -7.09 -3.25 5.79
N TRP A 124 -6.25 -3.26 4.75
CA TRP A 124 -4.97 -3.99 4.68
C TRP A 124 -5.04 -5.51 4.92
N CYS A 125 -6.24 -6.10 4.99
CA CYS A 125 -6.44 -7.51 5.33
C CYS A 125 -7.10 -8.31 4.20
N ASP A 126 -7.75 -7.64 3.25
CA ASP A 126 -8.44 -8.28 2.13
C ASP A 126 -7.66 -8.08 0.81
N PRO A 127 -6.81 -9.04 0.40
CA PRO A 127 -6.02 -8.96 -0.83
C PRO A 127 -6.88 -9.13 -2.08
N GLN A 128 -6.94 -8.09 -2.90
CA GLN A 128 -7.72 -8.05 -4.13
C GLN A 128 -6.84 -8.40 -5.34
N ARG A 129 -7.26 -9.35 -6.18
CA ARG A 129 -6.44 -9.83 -7.30
C ARG A 129 -6.28 -8.75 -8.39
N MET A 130 -5.05 -8.55 -8.86
CA MET A 130 -4.78 -7.70 -10.02
C MET A 130 -5.00 -8.47 -11.34
N GLU A 131 -5.51 -7.78 -12.36
CA GLU A 131 -5.83 -8.34 -13.67
C GLU A 131 -4.62 -8.34 -14.59
N LEU A 132 -4.41 -9.40 -15.36
CA LEU A 132 -3.35 -9.44 -16.37
C LEU A 132 -3.82 -8.69 -17.62
N GLU A 133 -3.31 -7.49 -17.85
CA GLU A 133 -3.70 -6.62 -18.98
C GLU A 133 -2.81 -6.84 -20.21
N GLY A 134 -1.61 -7.37 -20.02
CA GLY A 134 -0.64 -7.55 -21.08
C GLY A 134 0.56 -8.39 -20.61
N PRO A 135 1.53 -8.67 -21.50
CA PRO A 135 2.73 -9.40 -21.11
C PRO A 135 3.46 -8.62 -20.01
N ASN A 136 3.48 -9.19 -18.81
CA ASN A 136 4.08 -8.62 -17.62
C ASN A 136 3.44 -7.32 -17.09
N LEU A 137 2.18 -7.06 -17.43
CA LEU A 137 1.44 -5.90 -16.98
C LEU A 137 0.21 -6.35 -16.18
N TYR A 138 0.11 -5.88 -14.95
CA TYR A 138 -0.99 -6.19 -14.05
C TYR A 138 -1.69 -4.92 -13.60
N GLY A 139 -3.01 -4.84 -13.72
CA GLY A 139 -3.79 -3.65 -13.40
C GLY A 139 -4.80 -3.88 -12.27
N TYR A 140 -5.09 -2.81 -11.52
CA TYR A 140 -6.20 -2.76 -10.56
C TYR A 140 -6.83 -1.37 -10.54
N THR A 141 -8.16 -1.31 -10.46
CA THR A 141 -8.91 -0.04 -10.43
C THR A 141 -9.31 0.29 -9.00
N MET A 142 -8.77 1.38 -8.46
CA MET A 142 -9.06 1.88 -7.13
C MET A 142 -9.96 3.11 -7.22
N THR A 143 -10.92 3.23 -6.30
CA THR A 143 -11.73 4.45 -6.10
C THR A 143 -11.16 5.22 -4.91
N LEU A 144 -10.86 6.51 -5.10
CA LEU A 144 -10.35 7.40 -4.06
C LEU A 144 -11.41 7.65 -2.99
N GLY A 145 -11.10 7.36 -1.72
CA GLY A 145 -12.03 7.55 -0.63
C GLY A 145 -12.25 8.99 -0.19
N VAL A 146 -13.10 9.17 0.81
CA VAL A 146 -13.53 10.49 1.35
C VAL A 146 -12.39 11.33 1.93
N ASN A 147 -11.26 10.71 2.29
CA ASN A 147 -10.07 11.44 2.77
C ASN A 147 -9.33 12.15 1.63
N GLY A 148 -9.63 11.82 0.37
CA GLY A 148 -8.93 12.36 -0.79
C GLY A 148 -7.52 11.81 -0.98
N TRP A 149 -7.13 10.78 -0.23
CA TRP A 149 -5.87 10.06 -0.38
C TRP A 149 -6.04 8.59 0.02
N GLU A 150 -5.26 7.70 -0.56
CA GLU A 150 -5.24 6.26 -0.23
C GLU A 150 -3.80 5.71 -0.30
N LYS A 151 -3.48 4.74 0.57
CA LYS A 151 -2.18 4.06 0.61
C LYS A 151 -2.34 2.59 0.26
N PHE A 152 -1.32 2.00 -0.37
CA PHE A 152 -1.37 0.60 -0.77
C PHE A 152 -0.01 -0.08 -0.87
N ASN A 153 -0.06 -1.42 -0.90
CA ASN A 153 1.03 -2.35 -1.20
C ASN A 153 0.51 -3.47 -2.11
N ILE A 154 1.44 -4.25 -2.68
CA ILE A 154 1.11 -5.41 -3.52
C ILE A 154 1.70 -6.66 -2.86
N TRP A 155 0.89 -7.71 -2.71
CA TRP A 155 1.30 -9.01 -2.20
C TRP A 155 1.47 -9.99 -3.35
N LEU A 156 2.56 -10.75 -3.31
CA LEU A 156 2.74 -11.91 -4.18
C LEU A 156 1.93 -13.09 -3.62
N ASP A 157 1.09 -13.70 -4.45
CA ASP A 157 0.30 -14.89 -4.13
C ASP A 157 -0.64 -14.76 -2.92
N ALA A 158 -1.07 -13.52 -2.62
CA ALA A 158 -1.87 -13.16 -1.45
C ALA A 158 -1.18 -13.52 -0.11
N ASP A 159 0.16 -13.62 -0.11
CA ASP A 159 0.94 -13.88 1.10
C ASP A 159 1.39 -12.55 1.74
N PRO A 160 0.97 -12.24 2.98
CA PRO A 160 1.36 -11.01 3.68
C PRO A 160 2.84 -10.94 4.03
N ARG A 161 3.61 -12.03 3.87
CA ARG A 161 5.07 -12.05 4.03
C ARG A 161 5.81 -11.78 2.72
N LYS A 162 5.11 -11.73 1.59
CA LYS A 162 5.71 -11.50 0.27
C LYS A 162 5.26 -10.15 -0.28
N ILE A 163 5.62 -9.10 0.44
CA ILE A 163 5.19 -7.73 0.14
C ILE A 163 6.12 -7.10 -0.89
N ILE A 164 5.52 -6.53 -1.93
CA ILE A 164 6.13 -5.66 -2.92
C ILE A 164 5.75 -4.21 -2.54
N HIS A 165 6.75 -3.36 -2.31
CA HIS A 165 6.58 -2.03 -1.71
C HIS A 165 7.68 -1.06 -2.16
N PRO A 166 7.55 0.26 -1.96
CA PRO A 166 8.53 1.25 -2.42
C PRO A 166 9.70 1.51 -1.47
N GLY A 167 9.90 0.66 -0.45
CA GLY A 167 10.97 0.80 0.55
C GLY A 167 10.80 1.92 1.60
N ARG A 168 9.99 2.94 1.33
CA ARG A 168 9.68 4.05 2.24
C ARG A 168 8.17 4.29 2.30
N PRO A 169 7.65 4.90 3.38
CA PRO A 169 6.23 5.24 3.46
C PRO A 169 5.88 6.41 2.53
N ALA A 170 4.64 6.42 2.06
CA ALA A 170 4.02 7.51 1.30
C ALA A 170 4.78 7.91 0.00
N MET A 171 5.31 6.92 -0.72
CA MET A 171 6.06 7.17 -1.95
C MET A 171 5.13 7.37 -3.16
N PRO A 172 5.47 8.28 -4.10
CA PRO A 172 4.73 8.45 -5.35
C PRO A 172 4.94 7.29 -6.33
N LYS A 173 4.23 7.32 -7.47
CA LYS A 173 4.44 6.40 -8.58
C LYS A 173 5.85 6.50 -9.15
N GLU A 174 6.25 5.49 -9.91
CA GLU A 174 7.55 5.44 -10.60
C GLU A 174 8.76 5.46 -9.64
N THR A 175 8.51 5.14 -8.37
CA THR A 175 9.55 4.95 -7.36
C THR A 175 10.11 3.54 -7.42
N SER A 176 11.27 3.34 -6.79
CA SER A 176 11.91 2.02 -6.73
C SER A 176 10.97 0.99 -6.11
N VAL A 177 10.89 -0.19 -6.71
CA VAL A 177 10.06 -1.30 -6.23
C VAL A 177 10.95 -2.36 -5.59
N ILE A 178 10.71 -2.65 -4.31
CA ILE A 178 11.46 -3.60 -3.49
C ILE A 178 10.57 -4.81 -3.17
N GLY A 179 11.19 -5.97 -2.95
CA GLY A 179 10.52 -7.22 -2.60
C GLY A 179 10.35 -8.17 -3.78
N PRO A 180 9.58 -9.25 -3.64
CA PRO A 180 8.76 -9.62 -2.47
C PRO A 180 9.63 -9.97 -1.25
N GLN A 181 9.35 -9.34 -0.11
CA GLN A 181 9.98 -9.66 1.17
C GLN A 181 9.02 -9.37 2.33
N ASP A 182 9.31 -9.94 3.49
CA ASP A 182 8.65 -9.55 4.73
C ASP A 182 9.25 -8.20 5.15
N SER A 183 8.44 -7.14 5.12
CA SER A 183 8.92 -5.77 5.31
C SER A 183 8.51 -5.16 6.65
N GLY A 184 7.82 -5.91 7.51
CA GLY A 184 7.33 -5.39 8.79
C GLY A 184 6.51 -4.09 8.65
N GLY A 185 5.91 -3.85 7.48
CA GLY A 185 5.06 -2.68 7.21
C GLY A 185 5.77 -1.36 6.86
N SER A 186 7.07 -1.35 6.56
CA SER A 186 7.83 -0.07 6.48
C SER A 186 7.70 0.76 5.20
N GLY A 187 7.06 0.28 4.13
CA GLY A 187 6.87 1.06 2.90
C GLY A 187 5.50 0.90 2.26
N ASN A 188 4.97 1.98 1.69
CA ASN A 188 3.72 2.01 0.93
C ASN A 188 3.71 3.13 -0.12
N TRP A 189 2.93 2.91 -1.18
CA TRP A 189 2.62 3.96 -2.14
C TRP A 189 1.48 4.82 -1.63
N LEU A 190 1.48 6.10 -2.01
CA LEU A 190 0.42 7.07 -1.70
C LEU A 190 -0.14 7.66 -2.99
N ILE A 191 -1.45 7.53 -3.17
CA ILE A 191 -2.23 8.29 -4.15
C ILE A 191 -2.87 9.44 -3.37
N ASP A 192 -2.46 10.68 -3.64
CA ASP A 192 -3.03 11.88 -3.01
C ASP A 192 -3.76 12.73 -4.06
N GLY A 193 -5.09 12.78 -3.96
CA GLY A 193 -5.93 13.60 -4.83
C GLY A 193 -5.92 15.08 -4.47
N ARG A 194 -5.37 15.45 -3.29
CA ARG A 194 -5.31 16.83 -2.77
C ARG A 194 -4.06 17.59 -3.26
N LEU A 195 -3.32 17.03 -4.20
CA LEU A 195 -2.09 17.62 -4.71
C LEU A 195 -2.36 19.03 -5.27
N PRO A 196 -1.47 20.00 -4.95
CA PRO A 196 -1.61 21.35 -5.45
C PRO A 196 -1.44 21.38 -6.99
N PRO A 197 -2.03 22.38 -7.67
CA PRO A 197 -1.79 22.60 -9.10
C PRO A 197 -0.28 22.71 -9.39
N LEU A 198 0.13 22.24 -10.57
CA LEU A 198 1.53 22.34 -10.95
C LEU A 198 1.93 23.82 -11.11
N PRO A 199 3.10 24.24 -10.61
CA PRO A 199 3.64 25.55 -10.96
C PRO A 199 3.84 25.60 -12.49
N GLY A 200 3.27 26.60 -13.14
CA GLY A 200 3.22 26.69 -14.61
C GLY A 200 4.62 26.65 -15.23
N CYS A 201 4.95 25.56 -15.93
CA CYS A 201 6.10 25.49 -16.82
C CYS A 201 5.73 26.11 -18.17
N GLU A 202 5.76 27.44 -18.29
CA GLU A 202 5.93 28.06 -19.60
C GLU A 202 7.43 28.09 -19.93
N ARG A 203 7.87 27.15 -20.76
CA ARG A 203 9.10 27.31 -21.52
C ARG A 203 8.82 28.36 -22.59
N LYS A 204 9.06 29.65 -22.28
CA LYS A 204 9.12 30.67 -23.34
C LYS A 204 10.26 30.27 -24.28
N GLU A 205 9.90 29.88 -25.50
CA GLU A 205 10.84 29.75 -26.60
C GLU A 205 11.58 31.10 -26.73
N ALA A 206 12.87 31.06 -26.45
CA ALA A 206 13.75 32.19 -26.68
C ALA A 206 13.90 32.37 -28.20
N SER A 207 13.15 33.31 -28.78
CA SER A 207 13.55 33.94 -30.03
C SER A 207 14.67 34.94 -29.74
N GLU A 208 15.76 34.84 -30.49
CA GLU A 208 17.02 35.56 -30.35
C GLU A 208 16.90 37.10 -30.23
N GLY A 209 17.81 37.68 -29.45
CA GLY A 209 18.34 39.02 -29.70
C GLY A 209 18.30 39.99 -28.53
N GLY A 210 19.41 40.12 -27.78
CA GLY A 210 19.64 41.31 -26.95
C GLY A 210 20.47 41.11 -25.69
N ARG A 211 21.68 41.69 -25.67
CA ARG A 211 22.52 41.86 -24.47
C ARG A 211 21.82 42.72 -23.40
N ARG A 212 21.88 42.33 -22.12
CA ARG A 212 22.51 43.07 -21.00
C ARG A 212 21.96 42.70 -19.60
N ALA A 213 22.92 42.58 -18.68
CA ALA A 213 22.94 43.03 -17.28
C ALA A 213 21.96 42.44 -16.24
N LEU A 214 22.58 41.82 -15.23
CA LEU A 214 22.08 41.66 -13.87
C LEU A 214 21.60 43.01 -13.32
N GLY A 215 20.31 43.09 -13.01
CA GLY A 215 19.70 44.21 -12.30
C GLY A 215 18.58 43.69 -11.41
N LEU A 216 18.81 43.74 -10.11
CA LEU A 216 17.77 43.67 -9.08
C LEU A 216 16.84 44.86 -9.28
N ALA A 217 15.55 44.61 -9.52
CA ALA A 217 14.53 45.64 -9.45
C ALA A 217 13.25 45.05 -8.85
N ASP A 218 12.86 45.63 -7.73
CA ASP A 218 11.56 45.50 -7.09
C ASP A 218 10.45 45.88 -8.06
N HIS A 219 9.53 44.95 -8.30
CA HIS A 219 8.26 45.26 -8.94
C HIS A 219 7.10 44.60 -8.19
N THR A 220 6.50 45.39 -7.30
CA THR A 220 5.10 45.32 -6.94
C THR A 220 4.25 45.42 -8.21
N GLY A 221 3.80 44.28 -8.72
CA GLY A 221 2.90 44.19 -9.87
C GLY A 221 1.99 42.99 -9.68
N SER A 222 0.68 43.24 -9.66
CA SER A 222 -0.38 42.24 -9.62
C SER A 222 -0.10 41.16 -10.65
N LEU A 223 0.22 39.94 -10.18
CA LEU A 223 0.31 38.77 -11.02
C LEU A 223 -1.12 38.45 -11.48
N ASP A 224 -1.41 38.69 -12.76
CA ASP A 224 -2.55 38.06 -13.43
C ASP A 224 -2.31 36.55 -13.38
N VAL A 225 -2.94 35.90 -12.41
CA VAL A 225 -2.90 34.46 -12.21
C VAL A 225 -3.69 33.83 -13.36
N THR A 226 -2.99 33.34 -14.38
CA THR A 226 -3.55 32.36 -15.29
C THR A 226 -3.98 31.13 -14.47
N PRO A 227 -5.12 30.50 -14.77
CA PRO A 227 -5.57 29.33 -14.02
C PRO A 227 -4.50 28.24 -14.11
N GLN A 228 -3.84 27.93 -12.99
CA GLN A 228 -2.88 26.84 -12.93
C GLN A 228 -3.59 25.53 -13.27
N ALA A 229 -3.06 24.78 -14.22
CA ALA A 229 -3.62 23.48 -14.59
C ALA A 229 -3.58 22.53 -13.38
N PRO A 230 -4.66 21.79 -13.10
CA PRO A 230 -4.69 20.84 -11.99
C PRO A 230 -3.62 19.77 -12.17
N HIS A 231 -3.03 19.29 -11.06
CA HIS A 231 -2.08 18.18 -11.11
C HIS A 231 -2.74 16.96 -11.78
N PRO A 232 -2.05 16.20 -12.65
CA PRO A 232 -2.64 15.06 -13.37
C PRO A 232 -3.24 14.00 -12.42
N ASP A 233 -2.60 13.82 -11.26
CA ASP A 233 -3.08 12.90 -10.23
C ASP A 233 -4.07 13.54 -9.23
N SER A 234 -4.42 14.83 -9.37
CA SER A 234 -5.42 15.46 -8.49
C SER A 234 -6.84 14.95 -8.77
N GLY A 235 -7.61 14.75 -7.71
CA GLY A 235 -8.92 14.10 -7.79
C GLY A 235 -9.78 14.40 -6.58
N LYS A 236 -11.11 14.44 -6.79
CA LYS A 236 -12.09 14.51 -5.71
C LYS A 236 -12.39 13.09 -5.20
N PRO A 237 -12.89 12.91 -3.96
CA PRO A 237 -13.43 11.62 -3.53
C PRO A 237 -14.38 11.02 -4.57
N GLY A 238 -14.24 9.72 -4.82
CA GLY A 238 -14.92 9.00 -5.90
C GLY A 238 -14.15 8.96 -7.23
N THR A 239 -13.09 9.77 -7.40
CA THR A 239 -12.21 9.68 -8.57
C THR A 239 -11.57 8.30 -8.64
N ARG A 240 -11.53 7.69 -9.82
CA ARG A 240 -10.95 6.37 -10.03
C ARG A 240 -9.54 6.47 -10.61
N TYR A 241 -8.67 5.59 -10.15
CA TYR A 241 -7.29 5.48 -10.62
C TYR A 241 -7.03 4.04 -11.05
N ARG A 242 -6.39 3.86 -12.20
CA ARG A 242 -5.86 2.56 -12.64
C ARG A 242 -4.43 2.43 -12.16
N ILE A 243 -4.19 1.55 -11.20
CA ILE A 243 -2.88 1.19 -10.67
C ILE A 243 -2.32 0.08 -11.54
N ARG A 244 -1.08 0.21 -12.01
CA ARG A 244 -0.41 -0.80 -12.84
C ARG A 244 0.91 -1.24 -12.24
N LEU A 245 1.15 -2.54 -12.24
CA LEU A 245 2.42 -3.17 -11.92
C LEU A 245 3.04 -3.73 -13.19
N HIS A 246 4.24 -3.24 -13.51
CA HIS A 246 5.06 -3.70 -14.63
C HIS A 246 6.16 -4.63 -14.10
N VAL A 247 6.40 -5.78 -14.75
CA VAL A 247 7.35 -6.81 -14.29
C VAL A 247 8.30 -7.29 -15.41
N ALA A 248 9.48 -6.71 -15.56
CA ALA A 248 10.44 -7.12 -16.60
C ALA A 248 11.66 -7.83 -16.00
N GLY A 249 11.61 -9.15 -15.91
CA GLY A 249 12.64 -9.93 -15.21
C GLY A 249 12.68 -9.54 -13.74
N ARG A 250 13.87 -9.29 -13.19
CA ARG A 250 14.01 -8.86 -11.78
C ARG A 250 13.51 -7.43 -11.51
N TRP A 251 13.23 -6.65 -12.55
CA TRP A 251 12.85 -5.25 -12.44
C TRP A 251 11.34 -5.09 -12.39
N ARG A 252 10.88 -4.22 -11.50
CA ARG A 252 9.46 -3.90 -11.33
C ARG A 252 9.26 -2.39 -11.27
N MET A 253 8.10 -1.93 -11.71
CA MET A 253 7.68 -0.54 -11.63
C MET A 253 6.19 -0.49 -11.31
N VAL A 254 5.78 0.46 -10.48
CA VAL A 254 4.36 0.72 -10.18
C VAL A 254 4.02 2.14 -10.62
N ASP A 255 2.97 2.27 -11.42
CA ASP A 255 2.39 3.55 -11.82
C ASP A 255 0.88 3.59 -11.58
N TRP A 256 0.31 4.77 -11.77
CA TRP A 256 -1.14 4.93 -11.89
C TRP A 256 -1.51 6.10 -12.78
N VAL A 257 -2.71 6.00 -13.34
CA VAL A 257 -3.34 7.04 -14.15
C VAL A 257 -4.77 7.26 -13.64
N LYS A 258 -5.17 8.53 -13.57
CA LYS A 258 -6.56 8.91 -13.28
C LYS A 258 -7.43 8.56 -14.48
N LEU A 259 -8.53 7.84 -14.24
CA LEU A 259 -9.47 7.43 -15.29
C LEU A 259 -10.52 8.52 -15.52
N GLU A 260 -10.80 8.79 -16.80
CA GLU A 260 -11.93 9.64 -17.20
C GLU A 260 -13.25 8.84 -17.19
N GLU A 261 -14.40 9.52 -17.05
CA GLU A 261 -15.72 8.85 -16.89
C GLU A 261 -16.03 7.83 -18.00
N ALA A 262 -15.63 8.12 -19.25
CA ALA A 262 -15.81 7.21 -20.38
C ALA A 262 -14.94 5.93 -20.28
N GLU A 263 -13.74 6.03 -19.71
CA GLU A 263 -12.84 4.89 -19.50
C GLU A 263 -13.32 4.03 -18.34
N VAL A 264 -13.89 4.66 -17.31
CA VAL A 264 -14.51 3.96 -16.18
C VAL A 264 -15.60 3.00 -16.65
N GLU A 265 -16.44 3.41 -17.60
CA GLU A 265 -17.54 2.57 -18.11
C GLU A 265 -17.04 1.38 -18.96
N GLN A 266 -15.93 1.56 -19.70
CA GLN A 266 -15.27 0.47 -20.41
C GLN A 266 -14.62 -0.53 -19.45
N VAL A 267 -13.92 -0.06 -18.42
CA VAL A 267 -13.27 -0.92 -17.42
C VAL A 267 -14.30 -1.68 -16.56
N LEU A 268 -15.45 -1.07 -16.26
CA LEU A 268 -16.54 -1.72 -15.50
C LEU A 268 -17.25 -2.84 -16.28
N SER A 269 -17.19 -2.83 -17.62
CA SER A 269 -17.78 -3.89 -18.44
C SER A 269 -17.05 -5.25 -18.30
N SER A 270 -15.83 -5.24 -17.75
CA SER A 270 -15.09 -6.41 -17.29
C SER A 270 -15.19 -6.58 -15.76
N ASN A 271 -16.22 -7.30 -15.32
CA ASN A 271 -16.26 -8.10 -14.08
C ASN A 271 -15.94 -7.48 -12.69
N GLN A 272 -16.10 -6.17 -12.47
CA GLN A 272 -16.23 -5.64 -11.10
C GLN A 272 -17.53 -4.86 -10.90
N PRO A 273 -18.39 -5.23 -9.92
CA PRO A 273 -19.51 -4.38 -9.54
C PRO A 273 -18.95 -3.05 -9.01
N ALA A 274 -19.50 -1.94 -9.49
CA ALA A 274 -19.17 -0.62 -8.98
C ALA A 274 -19.43 -0.58 -7.46
N PRO A 275 -18.42 -0.33 -6.60
CA PRO A 275 -18.72 -0.08 -5.20
C PRO A 275 -19.50 1.23 -5.13
N ALA A 276 -20.77 1.12 -4.72
CA ALA A 276 -21.58 2.25 -4.29
C ALA A 276 -20.76 3.06 -3.28
N SER A 277 -20.76 4.39 -3.43
CA SER A 277 -20.29 5.41 -2.49
C SER A 277 -19.54 4.86 -1.27
N ASP A 278 -18.23 5.03 -1.21
CA ASP A 278 -17.35 4.56 -0.12
C ASP A 278 -17.87 4.97 1.27
N VAL A 279 -18.64 4.07 1.92
CA VAL A 279 -19.05 4.17 3.32
C VAL A 279 -17.94 3.54 4.16
N GLY A 280 -16.86 4.28 4.37
CA GLY A 280 -15.77 3.82 5.23
C GLY A 280 -16.28 3.39 6.61
N ARG A 281 -15.63 2.39 7.21
CA ARG A 281 -16.01 1.87 8.54
C ARG A 281 -15.19 2.56 9.62
N TYR A 282 -15.82 2.79 10.78
CA TYR A 282 -15.20 3.45 11.90
C TYR A 282 -15.13 2.51 13.09
N TYR A 283 -14.00 2.54 13.78
CA TYR A 283 -13.72 1.70 14.93
C TYR A 283 -13.26 2.57 16.10
N VAL A 284 -13.59 2.17 17.32
CA VAL A 284 -13.11 2.77 18.55
C VAL A 284 -12.04 1.88 19.15
N CYS A 285 -10.92 2.49 19.54
CA CYS A 285 -9.89 1.85 20.36
C CYS A 285 -9.85 2.56 21.69
N GLY A 286 -10.04 1.84 22.80
CA GLY A 286 -10.03 2.45 24.11
C GLY A 286 -9.43 1.57 25.19
N SER A 287 -9.17 2.18 26.34
CA SER A 287 -8.59 1.49 27.50
C SER A 287 -9.48 0.38 28.05
N TRP A 288 -10.80 0.40 27.78
CA TRP A 288 -11.76 -0.61 28.25
C TRP A 288 -11.82 -1.87 27.37
N ASN A 289 -11.33 -1.81 26.13
CA ASN A 289 -11.33 -2.92 25.19
C ASN A 289 -9.91 -3.34 24.80
N SER A 290 -8.92 -3.02 25.66
CA SER A 290 -7.50 -3.32 25.43
C SER A 290 -7.02 -2.79 24.08
N TRP A 291 -7.49 -1.59 23.71
CA TRP A 291 -7.18 -0.92 22.44
C TRP A 291 -7.53 -1.72 21.17
N CYS A 292 -8.38 -2.76 21.28
CA CYS A 292 -8.88 -3.51 20.14
C CYS A 292 -9.91 -2.68 19.35
N PHE A 293 -10.13 -3.04 18.08
CA PHE A 293 -11.08 -2.33 17.23
C PHE A 293 -12.52 -2.76 17.53
N GLU A 294 -13.33 -1.81 18.00
CA GLU A 294 -14.78 -1.99 18.20
C GLU A 294 -15.56 -1.18 17.16
N GLU A 295 -16.31 -1.86 16.27
CA GLU A 295 -16.96 -1.23 15.11
C GLU A 295 -18.19 -0.39 15.51
N PHE A 296 -18.25 0.85 15.04
CA PHE A 296 -19.45 1.65 15.12
C PHE A 296 -20.55 1.12 14.21
N ARG A 297 -21.81 1.21 14.65
CA ARG A 297 -22.98 0.92 13.83
C ARG A 297 -23.48 2.19 13.15
N PRO A 298 -23.66 2.22 11.81
CA PRO A 298 -24.29 3.34 11.14
C PRO A 298 -25.77 3.40 11.50
N VAL A 299 -26.25 4.58 11.89
CA VAL A 299 -27.66 4.81 12.29
C VAL A 299 -28.51 5.20 11.09
N GLU A 300 -27.91 5.89 10.12
CA GLU A 300 -28.56 6.37 8.91
C GLU A 300 -27.96 5.71 7.67
N ALA A 301 -28.81 5.44 6.66
CA ALA A 301 -28.37 4.87 5.38
C ALA A 301 -27.35 5.75 4.63
N ALA A 302 -27.29 7.05 4.97
CA ALA A 302 -26.32 8.00 4.42
C ALA A 302 -24.93 7.95 5.09
N GLY A 303 -24.75 7.16 6.16
CA GLY A 303 -23.45 7.01 6.82
C GLY A 303 -22.91 8.30 7.46
N VAL A 304 -23.81 9.16 7.95
CA VAL A 304 -23.44 10.44 8.58
C VAL A 304 -23.26 10.30 10.09
N LEU A 305 -24.05 9.43 10.73
CA LEU A 305 -24.02 9.19 12.17
C LEU A 305 -23.70 7.73 12.47
N PHE A 306 -22.75 7.55 13.37
CA PHE A 306 -22.19 6.28 13.82
C PHE A 306 -22.36 6.16 15.33
N GLN A 307 -22.91 5.05 15.81
CA GLN A 307 -23.21 4.81 17.22
C GLN A 307 -22.54 3.55 17.76
N LEU A 308 -22.04 3.62 18.99
CA LEU A 308 -21.49 2.49 19.72
C LEU A 308 -21.88 2.57 21.20
N GLU A 309 -22.40 1.48 21.75
CA GLU A 309 -22.57 1.35 23.20
C GLU A 309 -21.32 0.71 23.81
N LEU A 310 -20.66 1.42 24.72
CA LEU A 310 -19.47 0.92 25.41
C LEU A 310 -19.70 0.88 26.92
N ARG A 311 -19.05 -0.07 27.61
CA ARG A 311 -19.10 -0.21 29.07
C ARG A 311 -17.73 0.04 29.67
N LEU A 312 -17.62 1.00 30.57
CA LEU A 312 -16.37 1.28 31.27
C LEU A 312 -16.19 0.34 32.46
N MET A 313 -15.07 -0.37 32.49
CA MET A 313 -14.69 -1.22 33.63
C MET A 313 -14.10 -0.40 34.79
N HIS A 314 -13.53 0.76 34.48
CA HIS A 314 -12.90 1.67 35.44
C HIS A 314 -13.63 3.02 35.52
N GLY A 315 -13.31 3.84 36.52
CA GLY A 315 -13.87 5.19 36.65
C GLY A 315 -13.43 6.16 35.55
N LYS A 316 -12.45 5.79 34.73
CA LYS A 316 -11.95 6.57 33.60
C LYS A 316 -11.71 5.67 32.39
N GLY A 317 -12.06 6.15 31.21
CA GLY A 317 -11.77 5.52 29.92
C GLY A 317 -11.10 6.50 28.97
N GLU A 318 -10.11 6.04 28.22
CA GLU A 318 -9.44 6.83 27.19
C GLU A 318 -9.66 6.18 25.82
N PHE A 319 -9.83 6.97 24.76
CA PHE A 319 -10.01 6.41 23.42
C PHE A 319 -9.62 7.35 22.28
N PHE A 320 -9.50 6.74 21.10
CA PHE A 320 -9.47 7.39 19.80
C PHE A 320 -10.34 6.59 18.81
N ILE A 321 -10.61 7.18 17.66
CA ILE A 321 -11.41 6.56 16.59
C ILE A 321 -10.50 6.34 15.41
N VAL A 322 -10.69 5.26 14.66
CA VAL A 322 -9.90 4.97 13.47
C VAL A 322 -10.81 4.56 12.32
N ARG A 323 -10.50 5.01 11.10
CA ARG A 323 -11.19 4.56 9.89
C ARG A 323 -10.49 3.35 9.29
N ASN A 324 -11.27 2.37 8.84
CA ASN A 324 -10.79 1.21 8.08
C ASN A 324 -9.60 0.46 8.71
N ARG A 325 -9.49 0.48 10.04
CA ARG A 325 -8.38 -0.15 10.79
C ARG A 325 -7.00 0.34 10.35
N ASP A 326 -6.93 1.57 9.82
CA ASP A 326 -5.69 2.20 9.38
C ASP A 326 -5.28 3.27 10.38
N SER A 327 -4.20 3.04 11.12
CA SER A 327 -3.67 4.00 12.12
C SER A 327 -3.31 5.36 11.51
N ASP A 328 -3.03 5.41 10.21
CA ASP A 328 -2.81 6.66 9.48
C ASP A 328 -4.11 7.45 9.23
N GLN A 329 -5.27 6.84 9.48
CA GLN A 329 -6.61 7.43 9.40
C GLN A 329 -7.26 7.48 10.79
N ALA A 330 -6.48 7.78 11.82
CA ALA A 330 -6.96 7.97 13.18
C ALA A 330 -7.50 9.39 13.39
N PHE A 331 -8.50 9.48 14.27
CA PHE A 331 -9.18 10.68 14.69
C PHE A 331 -8.91 10.93 16.17
N PHE A 332 -8.62 12.17 16.51
CA PHE A 332 -8.28 12.64 17.85
C PHE A 332 -9.09 13.89 18.22
N PRO A 333 -9.21 14.25 19.51
CA PRO A 333 -9.78 15.53 19.92
C PRO A 333 -9.02 16.71 19.33
N ASP A 334 -9.76 17.75 18.96
CA ASP A 334 -9.23 19.05 18.59
C ASP A 334 -8.96 19.89 19.84
N GLY A 335 -7.68 20.10 20.17
CA GLY A 335 -7.21 20.84 21.34
C GLY A 335 -7.26 20.06 22.68
N ARG A 336 -6.55 20.56 23.70
CA ARG A 336 -6.45 19.94 25.05
C ARG A 336 -7.71 20.08 25.91
N GLN A 337 -8.64 20.99 25.57
CA GLN A 337 -9.76 21.39 26.43
C GLN A 337 -11.12 20.78 26.06
N ALA A 338 -11.27 20.13 24.90
CA ALA A 338 -12.54 19.56 24.45
C ALA A 338 -12.83 18.14 25.01
N ALA A 339 -11.91 17.58 25.80
CA ALA A 339 -11.91 16.17 26.22
C ALA A 339 -12.71 15.86 27.50
N ILE A 340 -13.43 16.82 28.09
CA ILE A 340 -14.13 16.64 29.38
C ILE A 340 -15.61 17.03 29.23
N GLY A 341 -16.51 16.05 29.31
CA GLY A 341 -17.93 16.30 29.61
C GLY A 341 -18.97 16.15 28.49
N GLY A 342 -18.77 15.28 27.49
CA GLY A 342 -19.84 14.83 26.59
C GLY A 342 -20.43 15.87 25.62
N ARG A 343 -19.85 17.08 25.53
CA ARG A 343 -20.19 18.06 24.48
C ARG A 343 -19.53 17.64 23.16
N PRO A 344 -20.11 17.98 22.00
CA PRO A 344 -19.50 17.70 20.70
C PRO A 344 -18.09 18.29 20.65
N SER A 345 -17.08 17.42 20.60
CA SER A 345 -15.68 17.81 20.42
C SER A 345 -15.38 17.92 18.94
N GLY A 346 -14.60 18.93 18.56
CA GLY A 346 -13.93 18.96 17.25
C GLY A 346 -13.02 17.75 17.10
N VAL A 347 -12.79 17.35 15.85
CA VAL A 347 -12.01 16.16 15.48
C VAL A 347 -10.87 16.56 14.57
N ARG A 348 -9.64 16.15 14.91
CA ARG A 348 -8.48 16.22 14.01
C ARG A 348 -8.08 14.84 13.51
N GLU A 349 -7.59 14.77 12.27
CA GLU A 349 -6.96 13.57 11.72
C GLU A 349 -5.47 13.55 12.06
N GLY A 350 -4.90 12.38 12.33
CA GLY A 350 -3.48 12.24 12.65
C GLY A 350 -2.98 10.80 12.46
N THR A 351 -1.66 10.64 12.32
CA THR A 351 -1.05 9.39 11.85
C THR A 351 -0.41 8.52 12.94
N GLN A 352 -0.27 8.96 14.20
CA GLN A 352 0.33 8.15 15.28
C GLN A 352 -0.17 8.52 16.68
N LEU A 353 -0.41 7.50 17.54
CA LEU A 353 -0.36 7.66 18.99
C LEU A 353 1.11 7.78 19.40
N GLY A 354 1.56 8.97 19.74
CA GLY A 354 2.92 9.13 20.27
C GLY A 354 3.59 10.42 19.82
N SER A 355 3.33 11.49 20.56
CA SER A 355 4.25 12.61 20.92
C SER A 355 3.48 13.90 21.19
N GLU A 356 2.31 14.10 20.56
CA GLU A 356 1.57 15.36 20.70
C GLU A 356 0.03 15.22 20.79
N GLY A 357 -0.51 13.99 20.94
CA GLY A 357 -1.95 13.77 20.91
C GLY A 357 -2.64 13.53 22.24
N SER A 358 -3.57 14.41 22.62
CA SER A 358 -4.58 14.13 23.63
C SER A 358 -5.55 13.06 23.11
N LEU A 359 -5.97 12.15 23.98
CA LEU A 359 -7.06 11.19 23.74
C LEU A 359 -8.37 11.76 24.29
N TRP A 360 -9.50 11.27 23.80
CA TRP A 360 -10.77 11.57 24.46
C TRP A 360 -10.84 10.83 25.79
N GLN A 361 -11.34 11.50 26.84
CA GLN A 361 -11.48 10.94 28.17
C GLN A 361 -12.95 10.90 28.59
N ILE A 362 -13.40 9.71 29.00
CA ILE A 362 -14.73 9.46 29.54
C ILE A 362 -14.58 9.24 31.04
N GLU A 363 -15.25 10.05 31.85
CA GLU A 363 -15.33 9.85 33.30
C GLU A 363 -16.63 9.15 33.67
N ALA A 364 -16.53 7.98 34.30
CA ALA A 364 -17.66 7.23 34.82
C ALA A 364 -17.91 7.59 36.30
N SER A 365 -19.17 7.58 36.71
CA SER A 365 -19.53 7.74 38.12
C SER A 365 -19.24 6.47 38.93
N GLY A 366 -19.23 5.31 38.26
CA GLY A 366 -18.83 4.03 38.84
C GLY A 366 -18.48 3.00 37.76
N ALA A 367 -17.72 1.98 38.15
CA ALA A 367 -17.40 0.84 37.28
C ALA A 367 -18.68 0.14 36.81
N GLY A 368 -18.79 -0.14 35.50
CA GLY A 368 -20.00 -0.71 34.90
C GLY A 368 -20.97 0.33 34.30
N ASP A 369 -20.62 1.62 34.30
CA ASP A 369 -21.37 2.62 33.55
C ASP A 369 -21.27 2.39 32.03
N ILE A 370 -22.43 2.44 31.37
CA ILE A 370 -22.56 2.28 29.91
C ILE A 370 -22.80 3.63 29.27
N PHE A 371 -22.02 3.93 28.22
CA PHE A 371 -22.08 5.16 27.45
C PHE A 371 -22.48 4.86 26.00
N LEU A 372 -23.29 5.74 25.41
CA LEU A 372 -23.50 5.80 23.98
C LEU A 372 -22.50 6.79 23.41
N LEU A 373 -21.58 6.30 22.58
CA LEU A 373 -20.66 7.11 21.79
C LEU A 373 -21.27 7.37 20.42
N GLU A 374 -21.26 8.63 20.02
CA GLU A 374 -21.78 9.12 18.76
C GLU A 374 -20.65 9.80 17.98
N PHE A 375 -20.38 9.31 16.78
CA PHE A 375 -19.45 9.92 15.85
C PHE A 375 -20.22 10.40 14.62
N ARG A 376 -20.12 11.69 14.33
CA ARG A 376 -20.75 12.31 13.17
C ARG A 376 -19.69 12.71 12.16
N ARG A 377 -19.89 12.33 10.90
CA ARG A 377 -19.08 12.77 9.77
C ARG A 377 -19.97 13.06 8.57
N SER A 378 -20.04 14.33 8.15
CA SER A 378 -20.72 14.72 6.91
C SER A 378 -19.73 15.35 5.92
N GLN A 379 -20.06 15.23 4.64
CA GLN A 379 -19.34 15.90 3.56
C GLN A 379 -20.33 16.77 2.78
N GLU A 380 -20.18 18.09 2.87
CA GLU A 380 -21.02 19.02 2.12
C GLU A 380 -20.60 19.05 0.63
N PRO A 381 -21.54 19.32 -0.31
CA PRO A 381 -21.27 19.40 -1.76
C PRO A 381 -20.23 20.46 -2.20
N GLY A 382 -19.64 21.21 -1.28
CA GLY A 382 -18.53 22.16 -1.51
C GLY A 382 -17.18 21.71 -0.95
N GLY A 383 -17.05 20.49 -0.45
CA GLY A 383 -15.81 19.94 0.11
C GLY A 383 -15.56 20.24 1.59
N SER A 384 -16.46 20.99 2.24
CA SER A 384 -16.42 21.17 3.70
C SER A 384 -16.79 19.85 4.40
N GLN A 385 -15.95 19.40 5.34
CA GLN A 385 -16.21 18.21 6.15
C GLN A 385 -16.56 18.65 7.56
N GLU A 386 -17.70 18.18 8.08
CA GLU A 386 -18.05 18.33 9.49
C GLU A 386 -17.76 17.01 10.22
N LYS A 387 -17.01 17.08 11.32
CA LYS A 387 -16.67 15.94 12.16
C LYS A 387 -16.89 16.30 13.62
N SER A 388 -17.64 15.46 14.33
CA SER A 388 -17.84 15.64 15.78
C SER A 388 -17.98 14.31 16.50
N VAL A 389 -17.54 14.30 17.76
CA VAL A 389 -17.68 13.15 18.67
C VAL A 389 -18.40 13.62 19.93
N SER A 390 -19.42 12.88 20.37
CA SER A 390 -20.12 13.10 21.63
C SER A 390 -20.39 11.77 22.32
N TRP A 391 -20.51 11.78 23.66
CA TRP A 391 -20.89 10.60 24.43
C TRP A 391 -21.87 10.96 25.54
N THR A 392 -22.83 10.07 25.77
CA THR A 392 -23.85 10.23 26.81
C THR A 392 -23.96 8.98 27.68
N ARG A 393 -24.10 9.16 29.00
CA ARG A 393 -24.29 8.03 29.92
C ARG A 393 -25.72 7.50 29.75
N LEU A 394 -25.86 6.22 29.38
CA LEU A 394 -27.16 5.58 29.17
C LEU A 394 -27.70 4.95 30.45
N ARG A 395 -26.90 4.07 31.06
CA ARG A 395 -27.33 3.22 32.18
C ARG A 395 -26.11 2.75 33.00
N HIS A 396 -26.39 2.17 34.16
CA HIS A 396 -25.39 1.51 34.99
C HIS A 396 -25.69 0.02 35.05
N GLN A 397 -24.72 -0.82 34.73
CA GLN A 397 -24.80 -2.27 34.86
C GLN A 397 -23.65 -2.73 35.76
N PRO A 398 -23.93 -3.25 36.97
CA PRO A 398 -22.88 -3.68 37.87
C PRO A 398 -22.06 -4.82 37.23
N LEU A 399 -20.77 -4.83 37.55
CA LEU A 399 -19.84 -5.87 37.09
C LEU A 399 -20.25 -7.24 37.68
N SER A 400 -19.99 -8.31 36.92
CA SER A 400 -20.12 -9.66 37.46
C SER A 400 -19.06 -9.92 38.55
N GLN A 401 -19.26 -10.94 39.39
CA GLN A 401 -18.25 -11.31 40.41
C GLN A 401 -16.90 -11.64 39.78
N GLU A 402 -16.90 -12.27 38.60
CA GLU A 402 -15.70 -12.62 37.82
C GLU A 402 -15.00 -11.37 37.28
N GLU A 403 -15.75 -10.38 36.80
CA GLU A 403 -15.24 -9.10 36.33
C GLU A 403 -14.66 -8.27 37.49
N GLU A 404 -15.35 -8.21 38.62
CA GLU A 404 -14.84 -7.56 39.84
C GLU A 404 -13.55 -8.22 40.35
N GLU A 405 -13.49 -9.55 40.35
CA GLU A 405 -12.30 -10.29 40.77
C GLU A 405 -11.13 -10.05 39.81
N SER A 406 -11.40 -10.00 38.50
CA SER A 406 -10.37 -9.67 37.49
C SER A 406 -9.81 -8.26 37.70
N MET A 407 -10.68 -7.30 38.03
CA MET A 407 -10.31 -5.92 38.37
C MET A 407 -9.51 -5.81 39.68
N ARG A 408 -9.87 -6.59 40.71
CA ARG A 408 -9.16 -6.57 42.00
C ARG A 408 -7.77 -7.20 41.93
N VAL A 409 -7.59 -8.20 41.08
CA VAL A 409 -6.32 -8.94 40.95
C VAL A 409 -5.33 -8.22 40.00
N LEU A 410 -5.73 -7.11 39.35
CA LEU A 410 -4.89 -6.36 38.40
C LEU A 410 -4.26 -7.28 37.35
N ARG A 411 -5.04 -8.25 36.85
CA ARG A 411 -4.55 -9.16 35.81
C ARG A 411 -4.45 -8.40 34.49
N PRO A 412 -3.31 -8.47 33.77
CA PRO A 412 -3.21 -7.90 32.44
C PRO A 412 -4.22 -8.56 31.49
N SER A 413 -4.66 -7.78 30.52
CA SER A 413 -5.40 -8.29 29.37
C SER A 413 -4.44 -8.73 28.28
N TYR A 414 -4.82 -9.71 27.46
CA TYR A 414 -3.97 -10.19 26.37
C TYR A 414 -4.75 -10.21 25.06
N CYS A 415 -4.10 -9.79 23.99
CA CYS A 415 -4.66 -9.77 22.64
C CYS A 415 -3.74 -10.51 21.66
N VAL A 416 -4.30 -11.31 20.76
CA VAL A 416 -3.55 -11.96 19.68
C VAL A 416 -3.50 -11.02 18.47
N LEU A 417 -2.31 -10.73 17.98
CA LEU A 417 -2.09 -10.00 16.72
C LEU A 417 -1.39 -10.92 15.73
N GLY A 418 -1.93 -11.14 14.54
CA GLY A 418 -1.34 -12.11 13.61
C GLY A 418 -1.74 -11.94 12.15
N SER A 419 -1.26 -12.87 11.32
CA SER A 419 -1.55 -12.91 9.88
C SER A 419 -3.04 -13.03 9.58
N ALA A 420 -3.78 -13.77 10.40
CA ALA A 420 -5.23 -13.91 10.28
C ALA A 420 -5.98 -12.57 10.44
N SER A 421 -5.38 -11.61 11.17
CA SER A 421 -5.93 -10.26 11.37
C SER A 421 -5.15 -9.18 10.59
N GLY A 422 -4.34 -9.59 9.61
CA GLY A 422 -3.56 -8.68 8.76
C GLY A 422 -2.49 -7.88 9.50
N TRP A 423 -2.03 -8.35 10.67
CA TRP A 423 -1.05 -7.66 11.54
C TRP A 423 -1.45 -6.26 12.00
N ARG A 424 -2.75 -5.93 11.93
CA ARG A 424 -3.25 -4.60 12.33
C ARG A 424 -4.35 -4.62 13.37
N ASP A 425 -5.11 -5.70 13.45
CA ASP A 425 -6.26 -5.84 14.34
C ASP A 425 -5.95 -6.84 15.47
N PRO A 426 -5.59 -6.36 16.68
CA PRO A 426 -5.46 -7.21 17.85
C PRO A 426 -6.82 -7.80 18.22
N GLN A 427 -6.84 -9.10 18.54
CA GLN A 427 -8.05 -9.81 18.92
C GLN A 427 -7.96 -10.22 20.40
N PRO A 428 -8.95 -9.89 21.25
CA PRO A 428 -8.86 -10.17 22.67
C PRO A 428 -8.88 -11.67 22.96
N MET A 429 -8.06 -12.10 23.93
CA MET A 429 -8.07 -13.45 24.46
C MET A 429 -9.10 -13.58 25.59
N ALA A 430 -9.75 -14.73 25.69
CA ALA A 430 -10.71 -15.03 26.74
C ALA A 430 -10.03 -15.70 27.94
N TRP A 431 -10.28 -15.20 29.15
CA TRP A 431 -9.80 -15.83 30.38
C TRP A 431 -10.56 -17.14 30.66
N ASP A 432 -9.85 -18.25 30.80
CA ASP A 432 -10.38 -19.52 31.25
C ASP A 432 -9.99 -19.75 32.72
N GLN A 433 -10.94 -19.56 33.64
CA GLN A 433 -10.72 -19.73 35.07
C GLN A 433 -10.40 -21.18 35.46
N SER A 434 -10.92 -22.17 34.74
CA SER A 434 -10.72 -23.58 35.07
C SER A 434 -9.30 -24.06 34.76
N ARG A 435 -8.72 -23.52 33.68
CA ARG A 435 -7.37 -23.84 33.20
C ARG A 435 -6.33 -22.80 33.60
N MET A 436 -6.77 -21.70 34.22
CA MET A 436 -5.92 -20.56 34.63
C MET A 436 -5.07 -20.03 33.48
N CYS A 437 -5.66 -19.89 32.30
CA CYS A 437 -4.97 -19.45 31.08
C CYS A 437 -5.85 -18.55 30.21
N PHE A 438 -5.22 -17.77 29.33
CA PHE A 438 -5.92 -17.02 28.30
C PHE A 438 -6.03 -17.86 27.04
N THR A 439 -7.20 -17.83 26.39
CA THR A 439 -7.53 -18.67 25.23
C THR A 439 -7.92 -17.82 24.02
N TYR A 440 -7.55 -18.27 22.83
CA TYR A 440 -7.98 -17.68 21.56
C TYR A 440 -8.18 -18.77 20.50
N GLN A 441 -9.26 -18.66 19.72
CA GLN A 441 -9.54 -19.61 18.64
C GLN A 441 -9.02 -19.05 17.32
N LEU A 442 -8.00 -19.69 16.77
CA LEU A 442 -7.42 -19.39 15.47
C LEU A 442 -7.98 -20.36 14.41
N MET A 443 -8.39 -19.84 13.25
CA MET A 443 -8.76 -20.65 12.09
C MET A 443 -7.71 -20.47 11.00
N LEU A 444 -7.17 -21.59 10.49
CA LEU A 444 -6.16 -21.54 9.44
C LEU A 444 -6.76 -21.15 8.10
N GLY A 445 -6.17 -20.13 7.44
CA GLY A 445 -6.53 -19.72 6.09
C GLY A 445 -6.07 -20.70 5.00
N ASP A 446 -6.22 -20.29 3.72
CA ASP A 446 -5.85 -21.09 2.54
C ASP A 446 -4.37 -21.51 2.49
N LEU A 447 -3.51 -20.76 3.17
CA LEU A 447 -2.08 -21.08 3.29
C LEU A 447 -1.83 -22.24 4.26
N CYS A 448 -2.87 -22.78 4.92
CA CYS A 448 -2.81 -23.85 5.91
C CYS A 448 -1.86 -23.53 7.09
N ARG A 449 -1.53 -22.25 7.28
CA ARG A 449 -0.66 -21.75 8.33
C ARG A 449 -1.04 -20.32 8.69
N ASP A 450 -0.90 -19.98 9.96
CA ASP A 450 -1.10 -18.63 10.46
C ASP A 450 -0.09 -18.32 11.57
N SER A 451 0.34 -17.07 11.63
CA SER A 451 1.37 -16.60 12.55
C SER A 451 0.87 -15.49 13.42
N PHE A 452 1.36 -15.42 14.65
CA PHE A 452 0.84 -14.49 15.64
C PHE A 452 1.87 -14.09 16.70
N LEU A 453 1.52 -13.01 17.38
CA LEU A 453 2.10 -12.42 18.58
C LEU A 453 1.00 -12.27 19.63
N ILE A 454 1.38 -12.04 20.88
CA ILE A 454 0.44 -11.71 21.93
C ILE A 454 0.84 -10.35 22.52
N LEU A 455 -0.08 -9.40 22.55
CA LEU A 455 0.11 -8.08 23.14
C LEU A 455 -0.45 -8.07 24.55
N GLU A 456 0.35 -7.68 25.53
CA GLU A 456 -0.11 -7.36 26.87
C GLU A 456 -0.77 -5.98 26.88
N ASP A 457 -1.99 -5.92 27.41
CA ASP A 457 -2.88 -4.76 27.39
C ASP A 457 -3.14 -4.14 26.01
N GLY A 458 -2.92 -4.92 24.94
CA GLY A 458 -3.06 -4.47 23.56
C GLY A 458 -2.02 -3.44 23.13
N LEU A 459 -0.95 -3.26 23.91
CA LEU A 459 0.08 -2.27 23.64
C LEU A 459 1.21 -2.89 22.80
N PRO A 460 1.57 -2.30 21.64
CA PRO A 460 2.67 -2.81 20.80
C PRO A 460 4.03 -2.86 21.51
N GLU A 461 4.27 -1.93 22.43
CA GLU A 461 5.50 -1.87 23.25
C GLU A 461 5.59 -3.02 24.27
N GLN A 462 4.47 -3.72 24.53
CA GLN A 462 4.36 -4.82 25.48
C GLN A 462 4.02 -6.12 24.74
N THR A 463 4.84 -6.48 23.76
CA THR A 463 4.62 -7.68 22.94
C THR A 463 5.33 -8.89 23.54
N LEU A 464 4.60 -9.99 23.71
CA LEU A 464 5.13 -11.32 23.91
C LEU A 464 5.42 -11.97 22.55
N HIS A 465 6.62 -12.51 22.40
CA HIS A 465 7.09 -13.14 21.17
C HIS A 465 7.99 -14.34 21.48
N PRO A 466 8.22 -15.27 20.53
CA PRO A 466 9.16 -16.37 20.74
C PRO A 466 10.63 -15.91 20.62
N SER A 467 11.54 -16.74 21.11
CA SER A 467 12.99 -16.58 20.96
C SER A 467 13.53 -16.86 19.55
N CYS A 468 12.72 -17.41 18.65
CA CYS A 468 13.11 -17.74 17.28
C CYS A 468 11.97 -17.52 16.27
N GLN A 469 12.33 -17.35 15.01
CA GLN A 469 11.39 -17.14 13.91
C GLN A 469 10.56 -18.40 13.63
N ASP A 470 9.27 -18.20 13.34
CA ASP A 470 8.29 -19.24 13.03
C ASP A 470 8.25 -20.36 14.09
N ALA A 471 8.30 -19.98 15.36
CA ALA A 471 8.33 -20.92 16.48
C ALA A 471 7.08 -21.80 16.52
N SER A 472 7.28 -23.09 16.77
CA SER A 472 6.21 -24.09 16.93
C SER A 472 6.30 -24.74 18.30
N ILE A 473 5.16 -25.16 18.88
CA ILE A 473 5.13 -25.95 20.12
C ILE A 473 5.92 -27.27 20.04
N HIS A 474 6.20 -27.75 18.82
CA HIS A 474 6.97 -28.96 18.59
C HIS A 474 8.49 -28.75 18.64
N VAL A 475 8.94 -27.50 18.64
CA VAL A 475 10.34 -27.13 18.66
C VAL A 475 10.62 -26.34 19.94
N PRO A 476 11.70 -26.67 20.70
CA PRO A 476 12.07 -25.89 21.87
C PRO A 476 12.29 -24.41 21.53
N HIS A 477 11.58 -23.54 22.23
CA HIS A 477 11.72 -22.09 22.14
C HIS A 477 11.32 -21.48 23.49
N GLU A 478 11.78 -20.27 23.76
CA GLU A 478 11.45 -19.52 24.97
C GLU A 478 10.41 -18.44 24.66
N LEU A 479 9.60 -18.08 25.66
CA LEU A 479 8.74 -16.90 25.61
C LEU A 479 9.56 -15.68 26.02
N CYS A 480 9.61 -14.67 25.17
CA CYS A 480 10.31 -13.40 25.35
C CYS A 480 9.32 -12.24 25.44
N GLY A 481 9.78 -11.10 25.95
CA GLY A 481 8.95 -9.93 26.26
C GLY A 481 8.32 -9.98 27.66
N PRO A 482 7.37 -9.07 27.98
CA PRO A 482 6.78 -8.07 27.09
C PRO A 482 7.75 -6.93 26.74
N ASP A 483 8.06 -6.77 25.45
CA ASP A 483 8.87 -5.66 24.92
C ASP A 483 8.54 -5.36 23.44
N ALA A 484 9.21 -4.38 22.83
CA ALA A 484 9.00 -3.98 21.44
C ALA A 484 9.89 -4.72 20.41
N ASN A 485 10.70 -5.70 20.83
CA ASN A 485 11.73 -6.33 20.02
C ASN A 485 11.24 -7.58 19.27
N SER A 486 9.97 -7.63 18.88
CA SER A 486 9.34 -8.78 18.22
C SER A 486 9.59 -8.88 16.71
N SER A 487 10.43 -8.01 16.14
CA SER A 487 10.60 -7.89 14.68
C SER A 487 11.04 -9.21 14.04
N GLY A 488 10.14 -9.82 13.26
CA GLY A 488 10.38 -11.09 12.57
C GLY A 488 10.30 -12.34 13.44
N LEU A 489 9.93 -12.21 14.72
CA LEU A 489 9.84 -13.31 15.69
C LEU A 489 8.37 -13.60 15.99
N PHE A 490 7.83 -14.68 15.43
CA PHE A 490 6.40 -15.01 15.54
C PHE A 490 6.23 -16.50 15.83
N TRP A 491 5.16 -16.84 16.55
CA TRP A 491 4.68 -18.22 16.57
C TRP A 491 3.95 -18.51 15.28
N THR A 492 4.06 -19.73 14.76
CA THR A 492 3.38 -20.15 13.53
C THR A 492 2.73 -21.50 13.70
N VAL A 493 1.40 -21.52 13.60
CA VAL A 493 0.58 -22.73 13.59
C VAL A 493 0.50 -23.28 12.17
N GLY A 494 0.67 -24.59 11.99
CA GLY A 494 0.47 -25.27 10.70
C GLY A 494 1.71 -25.35 9.82
N LEU A 495 2.80 -24.64 10.17
CA LEU A 495 4.07 -24.76 9.47
C LEU A 495 4.80 -26.07 9.81
N HIS A 496 4.73 -26.51 11.07
CA HIS A 496 5.36 -27.73 11.51
C HIS A 496 4.48 -28.94 11.18
N HIS A 497 5.07 -30.04 10.68
CA HIS A 497 4.35 -31.25 10.30
C HIS A 497 3.52 -31.87 11.45
N GLY A 498 3.95 -31.64 12.70
CA GLY A 498 3.23 -32.06 13.90
C GLY A 498 1.88 -31.38 14.13
N ASP A 499 1.68 -30.17 13.59
CA ASP A 499 0.39 -29.46 13.72
C ASP A 499 -0.69 -30.13 12.86
N GLN A 500 -0.32 -30.73 11.73
CA GLN A 500 -1.26 -31.32 10.75
C GLN A 500 -2.31 -30.31 10.23
N GLY A 501 -1.92 -29.03 10.11
CA GLY A 501 -2.79 -27.93 9.67
C GLY A 501 -3.29 -28.07 8.24
N ARG A 502 -4.60 -27.91 8.07
CA ARG A 502 -5.28 -27.77 6.78
C ARG A 502 -6.11 -26.49 6.78
N ALA A 503 -6.39 -25.97 5.59
CA ALA A 503 -7.28 -24.83 5.43
C ALA A 503 -8.64 -25.11 6.10
N GLY A 504 -9.09 -24.17 6.93
CA GLY A 504 -10.32 -24.27 7.72
C GLY A 504 -10.18 -24.98 9.07
N ASP A 505 -9.05 -25.62 9.36
CA ASP A 505 -8.81 -26.21 10.68
C ASP A 505 -8.78 -25.14 11.77
N ARG A 506 -9.30 -25.48 12.95
CA ARG A 506 -9.34 -24.59 14.11
C ARG A 506 -8.35 -25.04 15.17
N TYR A 507 -7.70 -24.07 15.81
CA TYR A 507 -6.75 -24.28 16.90
C TYR A 507 -7.14 -23.38 18.07
N GLU A 508 -7.01 -23.91 19.28
CA GLU A 508 -7.10 -23.12 20.50
C GLU A 508 -5.69 -22.78 20.96
N ILE A 509 -5.33 -21.51 20.86
CA ILE A 509 -4.11 -20.92 21.43
C ILE A 509 -4.36 -20.69 22.92
N ARG A 510 -3.39 -21.05 23.75
CA ARG A 510 -3.42 -20.93 25.21
C ARG A 510 -2.16 -20.22 25.68
N LEU A 511 -2.33 -19.13 26.41
CA LEU A 511 -1.28 -18.46 27.17
C LEU A 511 -1.40 -18.83 28.64
N LEU A 512 -0.45 -19.61 29.14
CA LEU A 512 -0.40 -20.04 30.53
C LEU A 512 0.31 -18.98 31.38
N LEU A 513 -0.24 -18.73 32.57
CA LEU A 513 0.32 -17.77 33.52
C LEU A 513 0.95 -18.50 34.72
N SER A 514 2.09 -17.99 35.17
CA SER A 514 2.75 -18.36 36.42
C SER A 514 2.64 -17.23 37.45
N LYS A 515 3.20 -17.44 38.66
CA LYS A 515 3.27 -16.39 39.71
C LYS A 515 4.01 -15.12 39.27
N GLY A 516 4.79 -15.18 38.18
CA GLY A 516 5.55 -14.05 37.64
C GLY A 516 4.99 -13.43 36.36
N GLY A 517 3.81 -13.86 35.88
CA GLY A 517 3.23 -13.40 34.60
C GLY A 517 3.16 -14.51 33.54
N ALA A 518 3.13 -14.11 32.27
CA ALA A 518 3.12 -15.02 31.12
C ALA A 518 4.29 -16.01 31.17
N GLU A 519 4.00 -17.31 31.11
CA GLU A 519 5.00 -18.39 31.21
C GLU A 519 5.23 -19.10 29.88
N ARG A 520 4.15 -19.51 29.21
CA ARG A 520 4.25 -20.31 27.99
C ARG A 520 3.03 -20.13 27.10
N VAL A 521 3.27 -20.17 25.78
CA VAL A 521 2.23 -20.31 24.77
C VAL A 521 2.18 -21.75 24.29
N GLU A 522 0.98 -22.32 24.21
CA GLU A 522 0.72 -23.61 23.58
C GLU A 522 -0.52 -23.54 22.70
N TRP A 523 -0.71 -24.51 21.80
CA TRP A 523 -1.96 -24.65 21.06
C TRP A 523 -2.34 -26.10 20.86
N SER A 524 -3.63 -26.34 20.64
CA SER A 524 -4.14 -27.64 20.26
C SER A 524 -5.21 -27.50 19.20
N ARG A 525 -5.23 -28.45 18.27
CA ARG A 525 -6.29 -28.54 17.26
C ARG A 525 -7.63 -28.80 17.93
N LEU A 526 -8.64 -28.02 17.55
CA LEU A 526 -10.04 -28.23 17.91
C LEU A 526 -10.66 -29.21 16.93
N SER A 527 -11.41 -30.18 17.46
CA SER A 527 -12.07 -31.24 16.72
C SER A 527 -13.27 -30.76 15.91
#